data_AF-A0A8J3JSV5-F1
#
_entry.id   AF-A0A8J3JSV5-F1
#
_cell.length_a   1.000
_cell.length_b   1.000
_cell.length_c   1.000
_cell.angle_alpha   90.00
_cell.angle_beta   90.00
_cell.angle_gamma   90.00
#
_symmetry.space_group_name_H-M   'P 1'
#
loop_
_entity.id
_entity.type
_entity.pdbx_description
1 polymer ?
#
loop_
_entity_poly.entity_id
_entity_poly.type
_entity_poly.pdbx_seq_one_letter_code
_entity_poly.pdbx_strand_id
1 'polypeptide(L)'
;MTDDASPRRRVSPLTPEDRRAAIIAATLPLLRAEGLNVSTRRIAECAGVAEGTIFRVFPDKGALISATLAHAFDPGPTIESIKAIGGDPDLRFRLRTAVHTLTRRFRDNAPLMMSLRSSGLAVMTSAPAAFDPGEALARLTAAITELIGPDAHLVRLPAETVAGLLVSMVLMNNRNHILPAEELVDVLLDGVLSPEPEKEPAC
;
A
#
# COMPACT_ATOMS: atom_id res chain seq x y z
N MET A 1 20.69 -39.77 36.04
CA MET A 1 21.34 -38.44 35.92
C MET A 1 21.90 -38.35 34.52
N THR A 2 21.08 -37.92 33.57
CA THR A 2 21.45 -37.75 32.16
C THR A 2 21.12 -36.32 31.80
N ASP A 3 22.18 -35.54 31.63
CA ASP A 3 22.20 -34.13 31.27
C ASP A 3 21.97 -34.02 29.75
N ASP A 4 20.76 -33.63 29.36
CA ASP A 4 20.37 -33.36 27.97
C ASP A 4 20.69 -31.90 27.63
N ALA A 5 21.95 -31.63 27.32
CA ALA A 5 22.40 -30.31 26.89
C ALA A 5 22.25 -30.18 25.36
N SER A 6 21.05 -29.84 24.90
CA SER A 6 20.80 -29.51 23.50
C SER A 6 21.58 -28.24 23.08
N PRO A 7 22.32 -28.25 21.95
CA PRO A 7 23.18 -27.14 21.57
C PRO A 7 22.34 -25.92 21.16
N ARG A 8 22.47 -24.81 21.89
CA ARG A 8 21.82 -23.54 21.57
C ARG A 8 22.30 -23.05 20.20
N ARG A 9 21.43 -23.17 19.20
CA ARG A 9 21.61 -22.63 17.84
C ARG A 9 21.93 -21.13 17.93
N ARG A 10 23.19 -20.76 17.72
CA ARG A 10 23.59 -19.36 17.56
C ARG A 10 22.90 -18.81 16.32
N VAL A 11 21.99 -17.87 16.53
CA VAL A 11 21.43 -17.05 15.44
C VAL A 11 22.57 -16.22 14.87
N SER A 12 22.82 -16.34 13.57
CA SER A 12 23.83 -15.52 12.90
C SER A 12 23.56 -14.03 13.16
N PRO A 13 24.60 -13.20 13.38
CA PRO A 13 24.40 -11.77 13.58
C PRO A 13 23.66 -11.19 12.37
N LEU A 14 22.56 -10.49 12.62
CA LEU A 14 21.84 -9.75 11.57
C LEU A 14 22.82 -8.80 10.87
N THR A 15 22.73 -8.73 9.54
CA THR A 15 23.45 -7.71 8.79
C THR A 15 22.95 -6.32 9.20
N PRO A 16 23.75 -5.25 8.97
CA PRO A 16 23.29 -3.89 9.24
C PRO A 16 21.96 -3.55 8.54
N GLU A 17 21.75 -4.08 7.34
CA GLU A 17 20.55 -3.87 6.54
C GLU A 17 19.35 -4.66 7.07
N ASP A 18 19.52 -5.92 7.45
CA ASP A 18 18.47 -6.71 8.10
C ASP A 18 18.03 -6.07 9.42
N ARG A 19 18.98 -5.51 10.18
CA ARG A 19 18.68 -4.79 11.41
C ARG A 19 17.88 -3.52 11.13
N ARG A 20 18.23 -2.78 10.08
CA ARG A 20 17.48 -1.59 9.64
C ARG A 20 16.05 -1.96 9.25
N ALA A 21 15.87 -3.02 8.46
CA ALA A 21 14.56 -3.52 8.06
C ALA A 21 13.73 -3.98 9.26
N ALA A 22 14.32 -4.71 10.21
CA ALA A 22 13.64 -5.18 11.42
C ALA A 22 13.13 -4.02 12.29
N ILE A 23 13.93 -2.96 12.48
CA ILE A 23 13.51 -1.78 13.24
C ILE A 23 12.38 -1.05 12.52
N ILE A 24 12.44 -0.90 11.19
CA ILE A 24 11.35 -0.30 10.40
C ILE A 24 10.06 -1.12 10.54
N ALA A 25 10.15 -2.45 10.39
CA ALA A 25 9.01 -3.36 10.50
C ALA A 25 8.34 -3.29 11.88
N ALA A 26 9.13 -3.16 12.96
CA ALA A 26 8.61 -2.99 14.32
C ALA A 26 8.04 -1.58 14.57
N THR A 27 8.58 -0.55 13.90
CA THR A 27 8.12 0.83 14.07
C THR A 27 6.80 1.09 13.36
N LEU A 28 6.62 0.54 12.15
CA LEU A 28 5.44 0.75 11.32
C LEU A 28 4.08 0.55 12.03
N PRO A 29 3.82 -0.57 12.75
CA PRO A 29 2.55 -0.76 13.44
C PRO A 29 2.33 0.27 14.56
N LEU A 30 3.39 0.71 15.25
CA LEU A 30 3.29 1.76 16.26
C LEU A 30 2.86 3.09 15.64
N LEU A 31 3.43 3.46 14.48
CA LEU A 31 3.03 4.69 13.80
C LEU A 31 1.58 4.65 13.31
N ARG A 32 1.10 3.48 12.87
CA ARG A 32 -0.30 3.29 12.47
C ARG A 32 -1.27 3.41 13.65
N ALA A 33 -0.87 2.95 14.83
CA ALA A 33 -1.73 2.92 16.02
C ALA A 33 -1.68 4.21 16.86
N GLU A 34 -0.49 4.78 17.03
CA GLU A 34 -0.20 5.85 18.00
C GLU A 34 0.24 7.17 17.32
N GLY A 35 0.43 7.17 16.00
CA GLY A 35 0.90 8.34 15.24
C GLY A 35 2.41 8.57 15.35
N LEU A 36 2.88 9.77 14.95
CA LEU A 36 4.33 10.06 14.82
C LEU A 36 5.02 10.41 16.16
N ASN A 37 4.25 10.56 17.25
CA ASN A 37 4.75 11.00 18.55
C ASN A 37 5.33 9.88 19.43
N VAL A 38 5.32 8.63 18.95
CA VAL A 38 5.86 7.45 19.67
C VAL A 38 7.31 7.67 20.13
N SER A 39 7.64 7.32 21.38
CA SER A 39 8.99 7.48 21.91
C SER A 39 9.97 6.43 21.36
N THR A 40 11.25 6.77 21.24
CA THR A 40 12.31 5.83 20.81
C THR A 40 12.45 4.65 21.76
N ARG A 41 12.24 4.87 23.07
CA ARG A 41 12.12 3.81 24.07
C ARG A 41 11.01 2.81 23.74
N ARG A 42 9.80 3.28 23.43
CA ARG A 42 8.66 2.42 23.06
C ARG A 42 8.94 1.62 21.79
N ILE A 43 9.57 2.24 20.80
CA ILE A 43 10.01 1.57 19.58
C ILE A 43 11.03 0.47 19.91
N ALA A 44 12.02 0.77 20.75
CA ALA A 44 13.06 -0.19 21.14
C ALA A 44 12.47 -1.41 21.86
N GLU A 45 11.54 -1.17 22.79
CA GLU A 45 10.79 -2.22 23.49
C GLU A 45 10.01 -3.10 22.50
N CYS A 46 9.29 -2.51 21.53
CA CYS A 46 8.54 -3.27 20.52
C CYS A 46 9.45 -4.03 19.54
N ALA A 47 10.60 -3.47 19.20
CA ALA A 47 11.59 -4.09 18.31
C ALA A 47 12.45 -5.14 19.02
N GLY A 48 12.34 -5.28 20.35
CA GLY A 48 13.16 -6.20 21.14
C GLY A 48 14.66 -5.84 21.13
N VAL A 49 14.99 -4.55 21.02
CA VAL A 49 16.38 -4.06 20.98
C VAL A 49 16.63 -3.03 22.07
N ALA A 50 17.90 -2.83 22.45
CA ALA A 50 18.28 -1.70 23.29
C ALA A 50 18.10 -0.38 22.54
N GLU A 51 17.65 0.68 23.20
CA GLU A 51 17.39 2.00 22.57
C GLU A 51 18.62 2.57 21.84
N GLY A 52 19.82 2.41 22.41
CA GLY A 52 21.07 2.79 21.75
C GLY A 52 21.35 2.04 20.44
N THR A 53 20.71 0.88 20.20
CA THR A 53 20.79 0.15 18.93
C THR A 53 20.05 0.88 17.82
N ILE A 54 18.95 1.56 18.13
CA ILE A 54 18.22 2.39 17.16
C ILE A 54 19.15 3.51 16.68
N PHE A 55 19.81 4.21 17.61
CA PHE A 55 20.69 5.33 17.27
C PHE A 55 21.99 4.92 16.56
N ARG A 56 22.36 3.64 16.60
CA ARG A 56 23.44 3.09 15.75
C ARG A 56 23.02 2.88 14.30
N VAL A 57 21.72 2.72 14.03
CA VAL A 57 21.17 2.43 12.69
C VAL A 57 20.54 3.67 12.05
N PHE A 58 19.96 4.54 12.88
CA PHE A 58 19.34 5.80 12.48
C PHE A 58 19.96 6.94 13.31
N PRO A 59 20.43 8.03 12.69
CA PRO A 59 21.10 9.10 13.41
C PRO A 59 20.18 9.79 14.45
N ASP A 60 18.89 9.84 14.17
CA ASP A 60 17.88 10.41 15.06
C ASP A 60 16.50 9.77 14.83
N LYS A 61 15.52 10.13 15.68
CA LYS A 61 14.13 9.67 15.56
C LYS A 61 13.51 10.08 14.22
N GLY A 62 13.79 11.28 13.73
CA GLY A 62 13.24 11.79 12.47
C GLY A 62 13.66 10.94 11.26
N ALA A 63 14.92 10.49 11.22
CA ALA A 63 15.44 9.59 10.21
C ALA A 63 14.76 8.21 10.24
N LEU A 64 14.50 7.67 11.43
CA LEU A 64 13.72 6.43 11.58
C LEU A 64 12.27 6.60 11.11
N ILE A 65 11.60 7.67 11.52
CA ILE A 65 10.22 7.96 11.09
C ILE A 65 10.18 8.12 9.57
N SER A 66 11.10 8.88 8.99
CA SER A 66 11.18 9.11 7.54
C SER A 66 11.39 7.82 6.77
N ALA A 67 12.32 6.96 7.20
CA ALA A 67 12.56 5.66 6.58
C ALA A 67 11.35 4.71 6.72
N THR A 68 10.66 4.75 7.87
CA THR A 68 9.46 3.96 8.10
C THR A 68 8.30 4.42 7.21
N LEU A 69 8.14 5.73 7.02
CA LEU A 69 7.14 6.29 6.11
C LEU A 69 7.46 5.97 4.65
N ALA A 70 8.72 6.09 4.22
CA ALA A 70 9.15 5.69 2.88
C ALA A 70 8.81 4.22 2.60
N HIS A 71 9.13 3.32 3.54
CA HIS A 71 8.74 1.91 3.47
C HIS A 71 7.22 1.74 3.45
N ALA A 72 6.50 2.48 4.31
CA ALA A 72 5.04 2.41 4.39
C ALA A 72 4.36 2.86 3.10
N PHE A 73 4.95 3.76 2.32
CA PHE A 73 4.33 4.31 1.12
C PHE A 73 4.91 3.79 -0.21
N ASP A 74 5.95 2.96 -0.17
CA ASP A 74 6.50 2.31 -1.37
C ASP A 74 5.41 1.53 -2.14
N PRO A 75 5.08 1.88 -3.39
CA PRO A 75 4.07 1.16 -4.16
C PRO A 75 4.58 -0.19 -4.67
N GLY A 76 5.88 -0.47 -4.60
CA GLY A 76 6.53 -1.67 -5.15
C GLY A 76 5.81 -2.99 -4.84
N PRO A 77 5.60 -3.35 -3.56
CA PRO A 77 4.92 -4.60 -3.21
C PRO A 77 3.49 -4.71 -3.75
N THR A 78 2.78 -3.58 -3.87
CA THR A 78 1.43 -3.53 -4.44
C THR A 78 1.47 -3.75 -5.95
N ILE A 79 2.43 -3.12 -6.63
CA ILE A 79 2.64 -3.29 -8.08
C ILE A 79 2.98 -4.74 -8.41
N GLU A 80 3.87 -5.38 -7.64
CA GLU A 80 4.22 -6.78 -7.87
C GLU A 80 3.02 -7.72 -7.63
N SER A 81 2.16 -7.41 -6.65
CA SER A 81 0.89 -8.13 -6.45
C SER A 81 -0.07 -7.97 -7.64
N ILE A 82 -0.15 -6.77 -8.22
CA ILE A 82 -0.96 -6.48 -9.42
C ILE A 82 -0.39 -7.18 -10.66
N LYS A 83 0.93 -7.28 -10.80
CA LYS A 83 1.54 -8.01 -11.92
C LYS A 83 1.30 -9.52 -11.82
N ALA A 84 1.35 -10.07 -10.61
CA ALA A 84 1.17 -11.50 -10.38
C ALA A 84 -0.21 -12.04 -10.82
N ILE A 85 -1.24 -11.18 -10.84
CA ILE A 85 -2.59 -11.54 -11.31
C ILE A 85 -2.76 -11.40 -12.83
N GLY A 86 -1.74 -10.92 -13.55
CA GLY A 86 -1.84 -10.62 -14.99
C GLY A 86 -2.11 -11.82 -15.89
N GLY A 87 -1.81 -13.04 -15.42
CA GLY A 87 -1.99 -14.28 -16.17
C GLY A 87 -3.41 -14.88 -16.16
N ASP A 88 -4.34 -14.30 -15.41
CA ASP A 88 -5.74 -14.76 -15.40
C ASP A 88 -6.49 -14.31 -16.68
N PRO A 89 -7.27 -15.17 -17.33
CA PRO A 89 -7.97 -14.82 -18.58
C PRO A 89 -9.15 -13.84 -18.39
N ASP A 90 -9.67 -13.65 -17.18
CA ASP A 90 -10.82 -12.76 -16.93
C ASP A 90 -10.37 -11.36 -16.49
N LEU A 91 -10.51 -10.38 -17.38
CA LEU A 91 -10.25 -8.97 -17.09
C LEU A 91 -11.00 -8.47 -15.84
N ARG A 92 -12.26 -8.85 -15.66
CA ARG A 92 -13.08 -8.40 -14.52
C ARG A 92 -12.52 -8.96 -13.22
N PHE A 93 -12.14 -10.24 -13.21
CA PHE A 93 -11.46 -10.84 -12.07
C PHE A 93 -10.13 -10.14 -11.73
N ARG A 94 -9.30 -9.87 -12.75
CA ARG A 94 -8.02 -9.15 -12.57
C ARG A 94 -8.24 -7.76 -11.97
N LEU A 95 -9.17 -6.97 -12.52
CA LEU A 95 -9.47 -5.64 -12.00
C LEU A 95 -10.05 -5.67 -10.59
N ARG A 96 -10.94 -6.63 -10.26
CA ARG A 96 -11.47 -6.77 -8.89
C ARG A 96 -10.36 -7.09 -7.90
N THR A 97 -9.46 -8.01 -8.26
CA THR A 97 -8.32 -8.37 -7.42
C THR A 97 -7.37 -7.19 -7.22
N ALA A 98 -7.12 -6.41 -8.28
CA ALA A 98 -6.35 -5.18 -8.19
C ALA A 98 -7.03 -4.14 -7.27
N VAL A 99 -8.34 -3.94 -7.38
CA VAL A 99 -9.11 -3.04 -6.52
C VAL A 99 -9.03 -3.45 -5.05
N HIS A 100 -9.16 -4.75 -4.73
CA HIS A 100 -8.99 -5.23 -3.35
C HIS A 100 -7.59 -4.96 -2.83
N THR A 101 -6.56 -5.18 -3.67
CA THR A 101 -5.16 -4.93 -3.32
C THR A 101 -4.93 -3.44 -3.02
N LEU A 102 -5.41 -2.54 -3.89
CA LEU A 102 -5.30 -1.09 -3.72
C LEU A 102 -6.11 -0.59 -2.51
N THR A 103 -7.33 -1.09 -2.30
CA THR A 103 -8.18 -0.71 -1.18
C THR A 103 -7.54 -1.07 0.15
N ARG A 104 -7.01 -2.28 0.28
CA ARG A 104 -6.27 -2.71 1.48
C ARG A 104 -5.06 -1.80 1.74
N ARG A 105 -4.29 -1.53 0.69
CA ARG A 105 -3.11 -0.65 0.76
C ARG A 105 -3.45 0.74 1.27
N PHE A 106 -4.50 1.37 0.72
CA PHE A 106 -4.92 2.70 1.14
C PHE A 106 -5.50 2.71 2.56
N ARG A 107 -6.24 1.67 2.95
CA ARG A 107 -6.74 1.50 4.32
C ARG A 107 -5.61 1.40 5.33
N ASP A 108 -4.60 0.56 5.05
CA ASP A 108 -3.44 0.35 5.95
C ASP A 108 -2.61 1.63 6.13
N ASN A 109 -2.64 2.54 5.16
CA ASN A 109 -1.87 3.78 5.18
C ASN A 109 -2.69 5.02 5.61
N ALA A 110 -4.02 4.90 5.74
CA ALA A 110 -4.88 6.02 6.11
C ALA A 110 -4.52 6.66 7.47
N PRO A 111 -4.22 5.90 8.55
CA PRO A 111 -3.82 6.49 9.83
C PRO A 111 -2.51 7.29 9.75
N LEU A 112 -1.56 6.84 8.92
CA LEU A 112 -0.29 7.52 8.69
C LEU A 112 -0.50 8.84 7.96
N MET A 113 -1.34 8.84 6.92
CA MET A 113 -1.71 10.04 6.18
C MET A 113 -2.40 11.07 7.09
N MET A 114 -3.28 10.62 7.99
CA MET A 114 -3.91 11.51 8.96
C MET A 114 -2.90 12.09 9.94
N SER A 115 -1.99 11.26 10.45
CA SER A 115 -0.93 11.68 11.38
C SER A 115 0.01 12.72 10.76
N LEU A 116 0.37 12.54 9.49
CA LEU A 116 1.17 13.52 8.73
C LEU A 116 0.45 14.86 8.61
N ARG A 117 -0.85 14.84 8.31
CA ARG A 117 -1.68 16.06 8.22
C ARG A 117 -1.78 16.80 9.54
N SER A 118 -2.04 16.09 10.65
CA SER A 118 -2.17 16.70 11.97
C SER A 118 -0.85 17.22 12.54
N SER A 119 0.28 16.65 12.14
CA SER A 119 1.61 17.04 12.64
C SER A 119 2.17 18.33 12.04
N GLY A 120 1.47 18.96 11.08
CA GLY A 120 1.97 20.15 10.36
C GLY A 120 3.08 19.86 9.35
N LEU A 121 3.67 18.65 9.37
CA LEU A 121 4.63 18.15 8.38
C LEU A 121 4.03 18.06 6.96
N ALA A 122 2.70 18.07 6.82
CA ALA A 122 2.03 18.15 5.52
C ALA A 122 1.96 19.58 4.94
N VAL A 123 2.16 20.62 5.76
CA VAL A 123 1.96 22.03 5.35
C VAL A 123 3.28 22.79 5.20
N MET A 124 4.37 22.36 5.87
CA MET A 124 5.59 23.17 5.95
C MET A 124 6.67 22.82 4.90
N THR A 125 6.73 21.60 4.39
CA THR A 125 7.68 21.20 3.34
C THR A 125 7.18 19.90 2.72
N SER A 126 7.65 19.60 1.51
CA SER A 126 7.97 18.24 1.09
C SER A 126 8.00 17.26 2.27
N ALA A 127 7.16 16.22 2.24
CA ALA A 127 7.48 14.99 2.93
C ALA A 127 8.98 14.73 2.67
N PRO A 128 9.77 14.26 3.66
CA PRO A 128 11.21 14.04 3.44
C PRO A 128 11.36 13.36 2.09
N ALA A 129 12.29 13.83 1.25
CA ALA A 129 12.41 13.61 -0.21
C ALA A 129 12.24 12.15 -0.74
N ALA A 130 11.96 11.19 0.13
CA ALA A 130 11.68 9.78 -0.06
C ALA A 130 10.20 9.42 -0.38
N PHE A 131 9.21 10.32 -0.29
CA PHE A 131 7.83 10.00 -0.69
C PHE A 131 7.15 11.11 -1.49
N ASP A 132 6.96 10.86 -2.80
CA ASP A 132 6.10 11.64 -3.67
C ASP A 132 4.77 10.88 -3.91
N PRO A 133 3.64 11.34 -3.34
CA PRO A 133 2.33 10.74 -3.57
C PRO A 133 1.96 10.66 -5.05
N GLY A 134 2.33 11.67 -5.84
CA GLY A 134 2.02 11.76 -7.27
C GLY A 134 2.75 10.69 -8.07
N GLU A 135 4.05 10.51 -7.83
CA GLU A 135 4.85 9.45 -8.45
C GLU A 135 4.31 8.05 -8.07
N ALA A 136 3.99 7.84 -6.79
CA ALA A 136 3.45 6.56 -6.33
C ALA A 136 2.10 6.23 -7.02
N LEU A 137 1.21 7.21 -7.14
CA LEU A 137 -0.06 7.08 -7.87
C LEU A 137 0.18 6.79 -9.35
N ALA A 138 1.11 7.50 -10.01
CA ALA A 138 1.45 7.27 -11.42
C ALA A 138 1.97 5.85 -11.66
N ARG A 139 2.83 5.33 -10.77
CA ARG A 139 3.33 3.95 -10.85
C ARG A 139 2.24 2.90 -10.63
N LEU A 140 1.29 3.16 -9.73
CA LEU A 140 0.12 2.28 -9.56
C LEU A 140 -0.77 2.29 -10.81
N THR A 141 -1.04 3.47 -11.38
CA THR A 141 -1.80 3.61 -12.63
C THR A 141 -1.11 2.84 -13.76
N ALA A 142 0.21 2.98 -13.93
CA ALA A 142 0.96 2.26 -14.95
C ALA A 142 0.83 0.74 -14.80
N ALA A 143 0.90 0.20 -13.59
CA ALA A 143 0.72 -1.23 -13.34
C ALA A 143 -0.69 -1.73 -13.73
N ILE A 144 -1.73 -0.92 -13.50
CA ILE A 144 -3.10 -1.23 -13.92
C ILE A 144 -3.25 -1.10 -15.45
N THR A 145 -2.60 -0.12 -16.08
CA THR A 145 -2.57 0.01 -17.54
C THR A 145 -1.97 -1.24 -18.19
N GLU A 146 -0.83 -1.72 -17.67
CA GLU A 146 -0.21 -2.98 -18.10
C GLU A 146 -1.13 -4.18 -17.89
N LEU A 147 -1.85 -4.22 -16.77
CA LEU A 147 -2.84 -5.26 -16.47
C LEU A 147 -3.96 -5.31 -17.52
N ILE A 148 -4.49 -4.15 -17.94
CA ILE A 148 -5.56 -4.04 -18.94
C ILE A 148 -5.06 -4.37 -20.35
N GLY A 149 -3.77 -4.13 -20.65
CA GLY A 149 -3.18 -4.23 -21.99
C GLY A 149 -3.64 -5.39 -22.88
N PRO A 150 -3.63 -6.66 -22.41
CA PRO A 150 -4.10 -7.80 -23.19
C PRO A 150 -5.56 -7.70 -23.67
N ASP A 151 -6.40 -7.02 -22.91
CA ASP A 151 -7.84 -6.88 -23.13
C ASP A 151 -8.25 -5.44 -23.49
N ALA A 152 -7.30 -4.61 -23.95
CA ALA A 152 -7.56 -3.22 -24.29
C ALA A 152 -8.67 -3.06 -25.36
N HIS A 153 -8.90 -4.08 -26.18
CA HIS A 153 -9.97 -4.12 -27.17
C HIS A 153 -11.39 -4.26 -26.57
N LEU A 154 -11.51 -4.69 -25.31
CA LEU A 154 -12.79 -4.84 -24.60
C LEU A 154 -13.27 -3.53 -23.97
N VAL A 155 -12.41 -2.53 -23.85
CA VAL A 155 -12.73 -1.24 -23.22
C VAL A 155 -12.84 -0.13 -24.26
N ARG A 156 -13.81 0.78 -24.06
CA ARG A 156 -14.09 1.89 -25.00
C ARG A 156 -13.07 3.04 -24.94
N LEU A 157 -12.30 3.11 -23.87
CA LEU A 157 -11.33 4.16 -23.59
C LEU A 157 -9.91 3.58 -23.61
N PRO A 158 -8.86 4.40 -23.83
CA PRO A 158 -7.49 3.96 -23.67
C PRO A 158 -7.26 3.33 -22.30
N ALA A 159 -6.48 2.24 -22.24
CA ALA A 159 -6.20 1.50 -21.01
C ALA A 159 -5.68 2.40 -19.87
N GLU A 160 -4.85 3.39 -20.20
CA GLU A 160 -4.34 4.40 -19.27
C GLU A 160 -5.45 5.26 -18.65
N THR A 161 -6.45 5.66 -19.45
CA THR A 161 -7.60 6.40 -18.97
C THR A 161 -8.45 5.54 -18.02
N VAL A 162 -8.69 4.28 -18.38
CA VAL A 162 -9.45 3.33 -17.54
C VAL A 162 -8.71 3.10 -16.21
N ALA A 163 -7.39 2.89 -16.26
CA ALA A 163 -6.54 2.73 -15.09
C ALA A 163 -6.58 3.96 -14.17
N GLY A 164 -6.46 5.16 -14.75
CA GLY A 164 -6.51 6.42 -13.99
C GLY A 164 -7.87 6.65 -13.31
N LEU A 165 -8.97 6.32 -14.00
CA LEU A 165 -10.32 6.35 -13.43
C LEU A 165 -10.44 5.38 -12.27
N LEU A 166 -10.00 4.13 -12.44
CA LEU A 166 -10.07 3.12 -11.40
C LEU A 166 -9.27 3.50 -10.15
N VAL A 167 -8.01 3.93 -10.31
CA VAL A 167 -7.16 4.35 -9.18
C VAL A 167 -7.79 5.55 -8.45
N SER A 168 -8.37 6.50 -9.18
CA SER A 168 -9.08 7.65 -8.60
C SER A 168 -10.32 7.23 -7.83
N MET A 169 -11.14 6.33 -8.40
CA MET A 169 -12.32 5.76 -7.75
C MET A 169 -11.94 5.03 -6.46
N VAL A 170 -10.93 4.16 -6.48
CA VAL A 170 -10.47 3.43 -5.28
C VAL A 170 -9.96 4.38 -4.21
N LEU A 171 -9.18 5.41 -4.58
CA LEU A 171 -8.67 6.40 -3.65
C LEU A 171 -9.80 7.19 -2.95
N MET A 172 -10.80 7.62 -3.72
CA MET A 172 -11.97 8.34 -3.17
C MET A 172 -12.88 7.42 -2.36
N ASN A 173 -13.11 6.20 -2.85
CA ASN A 173 -13.94 5.22 -2.17
C ASN A 173 -13.35 4.79 -0.82
N ASN A 174 -12.03 4.68 -0.70
CA ASN A 174 -11.38 4.37 0.57
C ASN A 174 -11.59 5.46 1.63
N ARG A 175 -11.85 6.71 1.23
CA ARG A 175 -12.11 7.82 2.16
C ARG A 175 -13.58 7.92 2.57
N ASN A 176 -14.48 7.67 1.62
CA ASN A 176 -15.90 7.99 1.76
C ASN A 176 -16.79 6.74 1.89
N HIS A 177 -16.25 5.55 1.64
CA HIS A 177 -16.98 4.27 1.65
C HIS A 177 -18.27 4.31 0.82
N ILE A 178 -18.17 4.83 -0.41
CA ILE A 178 -19.31 5.08 -1.30
C ILE A 178 -19.92 3.77 -1.80
N LEU A 179 -19.07 2.82 -2.21
CA LEU A 179 -19.46 1.54 -2.80
C LEU A 179 -18.64 0.39 -2.19
N PRO A 180 -19.16 -0.84 -2.20
CA PRO A 180 -18.36 -2.06 -2.06
C PRO A 180 -17.24 -2.11 -3.10
N ALA A 181 -16.15 -2.81 -2.77
CA ALA A 181 -14.98 -2.89 -3.64
C ALA A 181 -15.28 -3.61 -4.96
N GLU A 182 -16.09 -4.67 -4.94
CA GLU A 182 -16.52 -5.38 -6.16
C GLU A 182 -17.33 -4.50 -7.12
N GLU A 183 -18.19 -3.63 -6.59
CA GLU A 183 -19.06 -2.76 -7.39
C GLU A 183 -18.28 -1.64 -8.10
N LEU A 184 -17.08 -1.28 -7.63
CA LEU A 184 -16.25 -0.29 -8.32
C LEU A 184 -15.88 -0.73 -9.73
N VAL A 185 -15.62 -2.03 -9.93
CA VAL A 185 -15.27 -2.57 -11.24
C VAL A 185 -16.51 -2.65 -12.13
N ASP A 186 -17.65 -3.03 -11.57
CA ASP A 186 -18.90 -3.11 -12.32
C ASP A 186 -19.34 -1.72 -12.80
N VAL A 187 -19.28 -0.71 -11.93
CA VAL A 187 -19.54 0.69 -12.31
C VAL A 187 -18.55 1.19 -13.36
N LEU A 188 -17.26 0.82 -13.26
CA LEU A 188 -16.24 1.23 -14.22
C LEU A 188 -16.48 0.61 -15.61
N LEU A 189 -16.79 -0.68 -15.66
CA LEU A 189 -16.91 -1.43 -16.92
C LEU A 189 -18.29 -1.29 -17.55
N ASP A 190 -19.35 -1.31 -16.75
CA ASP A 190 -20.74 -1.38 -17.20
C ASP A 190 -21.46 -0.02 -17.11
N GLY A 191 -20.95 0.92 -16.31
CA GLY A 191 -21.59 2.21 -16.05
C GLY A 191 -22.72 2.10 -15.01
N VAL A 192 -23.55 3.15 -14.90
CA VAL A 192 -24.61 3.26 -13.87
C VAL A 192 -26.04 3.28 -14.43
N LEU A 193 -26.19 3.25 -15.76
CA LEU A 193 -27.51 3.20 -16.38
C LEU A 193 -28.04 1.77 -16.31
N SER A 194 -29.32 1.62 -15.99
CA SER A 194 -30.00 0.34 -16.21
C SER A 194 -29.94 -0.01 -17.69
N PRO A 195 -29.76 -1.30 -18.06
CA PRO A 195 -29.90 -1.71 -19.45
C PRO A 195 -31.27 -1.25 -19.95
N GLU A 196 -31.32 -0.59 -21.12
CA GLU A 196 -32.60 -0.24 -21.74
C GLU A 196 -33.41 -1.54 -21.89
N PRO A 197 -34.71 -1.55 -21.52
CA PRO A 197 -35.54 -2.73 -21.77
C PRO A 197 -35.47 -3.04 -23.26
N GLU A 198 -35.08 -4.27 -23.60
CA GLU A 198 -35.03 -4.73 -25.00
C GLU A 198 -36.36 -4.36 -25.67
N LYS A 199 -36.30 -3.52 -26.71
CA LYS A 199 -37.47 -3.30 -27.56
C LYS A 199 -37.79 -4.63 -28.21
N GLU A 200 -38.81 -5.31 -27.69
CA GLU A 200 -39.42 -6.48 -28.31
C GLU A 200 -39.62 -6.17 -29.80
N PRO A 201 -39.10 -7.00 -30.72
CA PRO A 201 -39.31 -6.78 -32.14
C PRO A 201 -40.82 -6.83 -32.39
N ALA A 202 -41.38 -5.73 -32.89
CA ALA A 202 -42.77 -5.70 -33.32
C ALA A 202 -42.99 -6.78 -34.38
N CYS A 203 -43.89 -7.73 -34.11
CA CYS A 203 -44.38 -8.74 -35.04
C CYS A 203 -44.88 -8.12 -36.36
#